data_AF-Q82XM6-F1
#
_entry.id   AF-Q82XM6-F1
#
_cell.length_a   1.000
_cell.length_b   1.000
_cell.length_c   1.000
_cell.angle_alpha   90.00
_cell.angle_beta   90.00
_cell.angle_gamma   90.00
#
_symmetry.space_group_name_H-M   'P 1'
#
loop_
_entity.id
_entity.type
_entity.pdbx_description
1 polymer ?
#
loop_
_entity_poly.entity_id
_entity_poly.type
_entity_poly.pdbx_seq_one_letter_code
_entity_poly.pdbx_strand_id
1 'polypeptide(L)'
;MTMIKKIETELLAAKATLSEISGRFKEFSDTQARLSADGDLLGLARLNKEHTGLEDSLLAADDTVRALESRLSVLRQAEYRPQFDKAHKTHLGAVQAETKAAEKLLAAIDAVFSAATDMQNLSDEVAATYHAARDLHNRAGLDHELRWPAPDGQIPIKISDRMNSLRDELVRTIRLYEDRLPQSQSLEGLRIIEQQQEELVRNSGRGFR
;
A
#
# COMPACT_ATOMS: atom_id res chain seq x y z
N MET A 1 18.87 6.36 29.35
CA MET A 1 17.62 5.57 29.37
C MET A 1 16.55 6.38 28.67
N THR A 2 15.86 5.86 27.64
CA THR A 2 14.82 6.62 26.92
C THR A 2 13.57 6.78 27.82
N MET A 3 12.77 7.84 27.62
CA MET A 3 11.52 8.04 28.39
C MET A 3 10.57 6.85 28.28
N ILE A 4 10.52 6.22 27.11
CA ILE A 4 9.73 5.00 26.87
C ILE A 4 10.23 3.84 27.71
N LYS A 5 11.55 3.54 27.69
CA LYS A 5 12.12 2.47 28.53
C LYS A 5 11.90 2.72 30.02
N LYS A 6 11.90 3.99 30.45
CA LYS A 6 11.59 4.33 31.85
C LYS A 6 10.15 3.98 32.22
N ILE A 7 9.18 4.35 31.37
CA ILE A 7 7.77 4.04 31.61
C ILE A 7 7.49 2.54 31.46
N GLU A 8 8.20 1.82 30.59
CA GLU A 8 8.10 0.36 30.50
C GLU A 8 8.54 -0.33 31.80
N THR A 9 9.64 0.12 32.40
CA THR A 9 10.09 -0.39 33.71
C THR A 9 9.11 -0.04 34.82
N GLU A 10 8.59 1.19 34.84
CA GLU A 10 7.55 1.63 35.79
C GLU A 10 6.26 0.81 35.63
N LEU A 11 5.86 0.50 34.39
CA LEU A 11 4.68 -0.31 34.08
C LEU A 11 4.86 -1.76 34.53
N LEU A 12 6.05 -2.35 34.32
CA LEU A 12 6.36 -3.69 34.81
C LEU A 12 6.26 -3.76 36.34
N ALA A 13 6.80 -2.76 37.04
CA ALA A 13 6.70 -2.67 38.49
C ALA A 13 5.24 -2.51 38.94
N ALA A 14 4.47 -1.61 38.31
CA ALA A 14 3.06 -1.38 38.65
C ALA A 14 2.19 -2.63 38.41
N LYS A 15 2.43 -3.37 37.33
CA LYS A 15 1.72 -4.64 37.06
C LYS A 15 2.07 -5.72 38.08
N ALA A 16 3.32 -5.78 38.52
CA ALA A 16 3.71 -6.70 39.59
C ALA A 16 2.99 -6.36 40.91
N THR A 17 2.92 -5.08 41.28
CA THR A 17 2.17 -4.61 42.45
C THR A 17 0.67 -4.88 42.34
N LEU A 18 0.06 -4.65 41.17
CA LEU A 18 -1.35 -4.98 40.94
C LEU A 18 -1.60 -6.48 41.09
N SER A 19 -0.70 -7.33 40.57
CA SER A 19 -0.79 -8.78 40.71
C SER A 19 -0.69 -9.22 42.18
N GLU A 20 0.20 -8.61 42.96
CA GLU A 20 0.35 -8.90 44.39
C GLU A 20 -0.91 -8.52 45.18
N ILE A 21 -1.45 -7.32 44.97
CA ILE A 21 -2.67 -6.83 45.62
C ILE A 21 -3.88 -7.67 45.19
N SER A 22 -3.98 -8.03 43.91
CA SER A 22 -5.05 -8.91 43.40
C SER A 22 -4.99 -10.29 44.05
N GLY A 23 -3.80 -10.84 44.26
CA GLY A 23 -3.60 -12.10 44.99
C GLY A 23 -4.13 -12.01 46.42
N ARG A 24 -3.74 -10.96 47.15
CA ARG A 24 -4.21 -10.69 48.52
C ARG A 24 -5.73 -10.46 48.57
N PHE A 25 -6.29 -9.77 47.58
CA PHE A 25 -7.74 -9.55 47.47
C PHE A 25 -8.50 -10.85 47.24
N LYS A 26 -7.96 -11.74 46.42
CA LYS A 26 -8.52 -13.08 46.21
C LYS A 26 -8.48 -13.90 47.50
N GLU A 27 -7.35 -13.93 48.21
CA GLU A 27 -7.23 -14.63 49.49
C GLU A 27 -8.21 -14.09 50.54
N PHE A 28 -8.38 -12.77 50.60
CA PHE A 28 -9.39 -12.11 51.43
C PHE A 28 -10.80 -12.56 51.05
N SER A 29 -11.15 -12.52 49.77
CA SER A 29 -12.48 -12.92 49.27
C SER A 29 -12.78 -14.39 49.54
N ASP A 30 -11.82 -15.29 49.30
CA ASP A 30 -11.95 -16.72 49.56
C ASP A 30 -12.13 -17.00 51.07
N THR A 31 -11.38 -16.28 51.92
CA THR A 31 -11.50 -16.40 53.39
C THR A 31 -12.82 -15.84 53.89
N GLN A 32 -13.28 -14.71 53.35
CA GLN A 32 -14.57 -14.11 53.67
C GLN A 32 -15.71 -15.05 53.30
N ALA A 33 -15.67 -15.65 52.11
CA ALA A 33 -16.66 -16.62 51.65
C ALA A 33 -16.72 -17.85 52.58
N ARG A 34 -15.57 -18.37 53.00
CA ARG A 34 -15.50 -19.52 53.94
C ARG A 34 -16.12 -19.16 55.30
N LEU A 35 -15.69 -18.06 55.91
CA LEU A 35 -16.20 -17.63 57.22
C LEU A 35 -17.70 -17.31 57.18
N SER A 36 -18.20 -16.74 56.08
CA SER A 36 -19.63 -16.51 55.89
C SER A 36 -20.42 -17.82 55.76
N ALA A 37 -19.87 -18.84 55.12
CA ALA A 37 -20.51 -20.15 55.00
C ALA A 37 -20.59 -20.89 56.35
N ASP A 38 -19.55 -20.72 57.19
CA ASP A 38 -19.47 -21.30 58.53
C ASP A 38 -20.28 -20.52 59.59
N GLY A 39 -20.79 -19.33 59.26
CA GLY A 39 -21.54 -18.47 60.19
C GLY A 39 -20.69 -17.78 61.25
N ASP A 40 -19.37 -17.69 61.07
CA ASP A 40 -18.45 -17.08 62.04
C ASP A 40 -18.38 -15.55 61.89
N LEU A 41 -19.30 -14.87 62.57
CA LEU A 41 -19.39 -13.41 62.59
C LEU A 41 -18.18 -12.73 63.25
N LEU A 42 -17.52 -13.38 64.22
CA LEU A 42 -16.33 -12.82 64.89
C LEU A 42 -15.10 -12.92 63.97
N GLY A 43 -14.97 -14.04 63.25
CA GLY A 43 -13.96 -14.22 62.21
C GLY A 43 -14.09 -13.18 61.10
N LEU A 44 -15.31 -12.94 60.60
CA LEU A 44 -15.58 -11.91 59.60
C LEU A 44 -15.22 -10.49 60.07
N ALA A 45 -15.56 -10.15 61.32
CA ALA A 45 -15.24 -8.83 61.88
C ALA A 45 -13.72 -8.60 62.01
N ARG A 46 -12.96 -9.64 62.36
CA ARG A 46 -11.49 -9.60 62.40
C ARG A 46 -10.89 -9.45 61.00
N LEU A 47 -11.34 -10.28 60.06
CA LEU A 47 -10.89 -10.27 58.67
C LEU A 47 -11.13 -8.89 58.02
N ASN A 48 -12.32 -8.31 58.19
CA ASN A 48 -12.64 -6.99 57.67
C ASN A 48 -11.77 -5.88 58.31
N LYS A 49 -11.40 -6.01 59.58
CA LYS A 49 -10.52 -5.03 60.25
C LYS A 49 -9.09 -5.12 59.73
N GLU A 50 -8.56 -6.32 59.53
CA GLU A 50 -7.20 -6.58 59.05
C GLU A 50 -7.00 -6.20 57.58
N HIS A 51 -8.06 -6.24 56.77
CA HIS A 51 -8.03 -5.95 55.34
C HIS A 51 -8.78 -4.68 54.94
N THR A 52 -9.01 -3.78 55.90
CA THR A 52 -9.59 -2.45 55.61
C THR A 52 -8.74 -1.72 54.57
N GLY A 53 -9.34 -1.27 53.46
CA GLY A 53 -8.66 -0.51 52.40
C GLY A 53 -7.96 -1.34 51.31
N LEU A 54 -8.14 -2.68 51.30
CA LEU A 54 -7.59 -3.54 50.25
C LEU A 54 -8.26 -3.29 48.88
N GLU A 55 -9.56 -3.00 48.88
CA GLU A 55 -10.31 -2.61 47.67
C GLU A 55 -9.82 -1.27 47.10
N ASP A 56 -9.66 -0.25 47.95
CA ASP A 56 -9.08 1.03 47.56
C ASP A 56 -7.66 0.87 47.00
N SER A 57 -6.86 -0.01 47.61
CA SER A 57 -5.51 -0.32 47.15
C SER A 57 -5.50 -1.02 45.78
N LEU A 58 -6.48 -1.90 45.53
CA LEU A 58 -6.64 -2.58 44.24
C LEU A 58 -7.03 -1.59 43.15
N LEU A 59 -8.01 -0.71 43.42
CA LEU A 59 -8.44 0.33 42.50
C LEU A 59 -7.30 1.30 42.17
N ALA A 60 -6.56 1.78 43.18
CA ALA A 60 -5.43 2.67 42.98
C ALA A 60 -4.30 2.02 42.16
N ALA A 61 -4.06 0.72 42.34
CA ALA A 61 -3.07 -0.03 41.57
C ALA A 61 -3.50 -0.20 40.10
N ASP A 62 -4.78 -0.50 39.84
CA ASP A 62 -5.32 -0.60 38.48
C ASP A 62 -5.26 0.76 37.75
N ASP A 63 -5.67 1.84 38.42
CA ASP A 63 -5.58 3.20 37.87
C ASP A 63 -4.15 3.59 37.51
N THR A 64 -3.18 3.20 38.35
CA THR A 64 -1.75 3.43 38.08
C THR A 64 -1.29 2.69 36.83
N VAL A 65 -1.67 1.42 36.65
CA VAL A 65 -1.36 0.64 35.45
C VAL A 65 -1.98 1.28 34.21
N ARG A 66 -3.27 1.62 34.25
CA ARG A 66 -3.97 2.27 33.12
C ARG A 66 -3.34 3.61 32.73
N ALA A 67 -2.97 4.43 33.71
CA ALA A 67 -2.31 5.71 33.47
C ALA A 67 -0.94 5.54 32.77
N LEU A 68 -0.15 4.55 33.20
CA LEU A 68 1.14 4.23 32.60
C LEU A 68 1.00 3.66 31.18
N GLU A 69 0.02 2.78 30.94
CA GLU A 69 -0.27 2.23 29.60
C GLU A 69 -0.71 3.32 28.62
N SER A 70 -1.61 4.20 29.05
CA SER A 70 -2.05 5.36 28.27
C SER A 70 -0.86 6.26 27.88
N ARG A 71 0.00 6.59 28.85
CA ARG A 71 1.18 7.42 28.61
C ARG A 71 2.21 6.76 27.69
N LEU A 72 2.42 5.44 27.83
CA LEU A 72 3.30 4.66 26.96
C LEU A 72 2.78 4.66 25.51
N SER A 73 1.47 4.52 25.32
CA SER A 73 0.83 4.57 24.01
C SER A 73 1.07 5.92 23.32
N VAL A 74 0.84 7.03 24.03
CA VAL A 74 1.07 8.39 23.50
C VAL A 74 2.53 8.61 23.11
N LEU A 75 3.48 8.18 23.95
CA LEU A 75 4.90 8.34 23.65
C LEU A 75 5.36 7.49 22.46
N ARG A 76 4.88 6.25 22.35
CA ARG A 76 5.15 5.41 21.18
C ARG A 76 4.58 6.04 19.92
N GLN A 77 3.33 6.52 19.94
CA GLN A 77 2.76 7.24 18.80
C GLN A 77 3.57 8.49 18.44
N ALA A 78 4.04 9.27 19.42
CA ALA A 78 4.86 10.44 19.18
C ALA A 78 6.24 10.10 18.59
N GLU A 79 6.82 8.94 18.93
CA GLU A 79 8.10 8.48 18.39
C GLU A 79 7.96 7.94 16.94
N TYR A 80 6.89 7.18 16.68
CA TYR A 80 6.67 6.55 15.37
C TYR A 80 6.06 7.49 14.33
N ARG A 81 5.28 8.50 14.74
CA ARG A 81 4.58 9.39 13.80
C ARG A 81 5.52 10.21 12.90
N PRO A 82 6.62 10.82 13.38
CA PRO A 82 7.55 11.54 12.48
C PRO A 82 8.26 10.61 11.48
N GLN A 83 8.55 9.37 11.87
CA GLN A 83 9.14 8.37 10.98
C GLN A 83 8.15 7.94 9.91
N PHE A 84 6.89 7.72 10.32
CA PHE A 84 5.77 7.46 9.43
C PHE A 84 5.55 8.62 8.45
N ASP A 85 5.45 9.86 8.94
CA ASP A 85 5.21 11.04 8.10
C ASP A 85 6.34 11.23 7.06
N LYS A 86 7.59 10.97 7.46
CA LYS A 86 8.74 11.01 6.56
C LYS A 86 8.69 9.91 5.51
N ALA A 87 8.41 8.66 5.92
CA ALA A 87 8.27 7.54 4.99
C ALA A 87 7.10 7.76 4.02
N HIS A 88 5.95 8.18 4.53
CA HIS A 88 4.75 8.51 3.76
C HIS A 88 5.04 9.59 2.71
N LYS A 89 5.72 10.69 3.08
CA LYS A 89 6.07 11.74 2.12
C LYS A 89 7.00 11.23 1.01
N THR A 90 7.98 10.38 1.35
CA THR A 90 8.88 9.76 0.37
C THR A 90 8.12 8.84 -0.59
N HIS A 91 7.28 7.94 -0.06
CA HIS A 91 6.49 7.02 -0.87
C HIS A 91 5.49 7.75 -1.77
N LEU A 92 4.78 8.75 -1.24
CA LEU A 92 3.86 9.56 -2.02
C LEU A 92 4.59 10.26 -3.19
N GLY A 93 5.79 10.81 -2.92
CA GLY A 93 6.63 11.42 -3.95
C GLY A 93 7.08 10.43 -5.02
N ALA A 94 7.46 9.20 -4.62
CA ALA A 94 7.86 8.15 -5.56
C ALA A 94 6.69 7.69 -6.45
N VAL A 95 5.52 7.42 -5.85
CA VAL A 95 4.31 7.04 -6.59
C VAL A 95 3.92 8.14 -7.59
N GLN A 96 3.90 9.41 -7.16
CA GLN A 96 3.59 10.52 -8.07
C GLN A 96 4.61 10.66 -9.22
N ALA A 97 5.89 10.39 -8.96
CA ALA A 97 6.92 10.41 -10.00
C ALA A 97 6.76 9.26 -11.00
N GLU A 98 6.47 8.05 -10.52
CA GLU A 98 6.21 6.87 -11.35
C GLU A 98 4.95 7.05 -12.20
N THR A 99 3.86 7.57 -11.63
CA THR A 99 2.63 7.89 -12.39
C THR A 99 2.92 8.88 -13.52
N LYS A 100 3.63 9.98 -13.24
CA LYS A 100 4.00 10.97 -14.28
C LYS A 100 4.92 10.40 -15.35
N ALA A 101 5.81 9.47 -15.00
CA ALA A 101 6.65 8.80 -15.97
C ALA A 101 5.82 7.88 -16.89
N ALA A 102 4.88 7.12 -16.31
CA ALA A 102 3.95 6.28 -17.06
C ALA A 102 3.03 7.09 -17.99
N GLU A 103 2.51 8.24 -17.53
CA GLU A 103 1.73 9.17 -18.37
C GLU A 103 2.54 9.67 -19.58
N LYS A 104 3.81 10.03 -19.38
CA LYS A 104 4.69 10.47 -20.47
C LYS A 104 4.97 9.34 -21.48
N LEU A 105 5.16 8.12 -21.00
CA LEU A 105 5.34 6.95 -21.87
C LEU A 105 4.08 6.64 -22.68
N LEU A 106 2.90 6.75 -22.07
CA LEU A 106 1.63 6.59 -22.77
C LEU A 106 1.46 7.63 -23.88
N ALA A 107 1.74 8.91 -23.58
CA ALA A 107 1.68 9.98 -24.58
C ALA A 107 2.67 9.75 -25.74
N ALA A 108 3.87 9.23 -25.45
CA ALA A 108 4.84 8.87 -26.48
C ALA A 108 4.35 7.72 -27.38
N ILE A 109 3.72 6.69 -26.80
CA ILE A 109 3.12 5.58 -27.55
C ILE A 109 1.99 6.08 -28.45
N ASP A 110 1.09 6.90 -27.93
CA ASP A 110 -0.01 7.48 -28.71
C ASP A 110 0.52 8.34 -29.88
N ALA A 111 1.60 9.10 -29.68
CA ALA A 111 2.26 9.85 -30.75
C ALA A 111 2.87 8.95 -31.84
N VAL A 112 3.48 7.83 -31.44
CA VAL A 112 3.99 6.82 -32.39
C VAL A 112 2.86 6.18 -33.18
N PHE A 113 1.71 5.91 -32.56
CA PHE A 113 0.51 5.40 -33.27
C PHE A 113 0.00 6.40 -34.30
N SER A 114 -0.07 7.69 -33.95
CA SER A 114 -0.47 8.73 -34.88
C SER A 114 0.48 8.77 -36.08
N ALA A 115 1.80 8.82 -35.84
CA ALA A 115 2.80 8.86 -36.90
C ALA A 115 2.77 7.59 -37.79
N ALA A 116 2.59 6.40 -37.20
CA ALA A 116 2.46 5.16 -37.95
C ALA A 116 1.21 5.15 -38.84
N THR A 117 0.10 5.71 -38.36
CA THR A 117 -1.14 5.86 -39.13
C THR A 117 -0.95 6.85 -40.27
N ASP A 118 -0.29 7.98 -40.03
CA ASP A 118 0.02 8.98 -41.06
C ASP A 118 0.92 8.40 -42.16
N MET A 119 1.93 7.60 -41.79
CA MET A 119 2.78 6.90 -42.76
C MET A 119 2.01 5.86 -43.59
N GLN A 120 1.03 5.18 -42.99
CA GLN A 120 0.16 4.25 -43.71
C GLN A 120 -0.73 4.99 -44.72
N ASN A 121 -1.38 6.08 -44.30
CA ASN A 121 -2.20 6.91 -45.18
C ASN A 121 -1.37 7.43 -46.38
N LEU A 122 -0.15 7.91 -46.13
CA LEU A 122 0.76 8.34 -47.19
C LEU A 122 1.13 7.19 -48.14
N SER A 123 1.40 6.00 -47.60
CA SER A 123 1.68 4.80 -48.40
C SER A 123 0.49 4.45 -49.31
N ASP A 124 -0.74 4.52 -48.80
CA ASP A 124 -1.95 4.23 -49.55
C ASP A 124 -2.22 5.28 -50.65
N GLU A 125 -1.96 6.58 -50.38
CA GLU A 125 -2.03 7.66 -51.37
C GLU A 125 -1.00 7.49 -52.49
N VAL A 126 0.25 7.12 -52.14
CA VAL A 126 1.30 6.84 -53.14
C VAL A 126 0.92 5.64 -53.99
N ALA A 127 0.38 4.57 -53.40
CA ALA A 127 -0.10 3.41 -54.13
C ALA A 127 -1.25 3.77 -55.09
N ALA A 128 -2.24 4.54 -54.63
CA ALA A 128 -3.35 5.00 -55.45
C ALA A 128 -2.88 5.86 -56.64
N THR A 129 -1.95 6.78 -56.39
CA THR A 129 -1.34 7.64 -57.42
C THR A 129 -0.56 6.81 -58.43
N TYR A 130 0.24 5.85 -57.96
CA TYR A 130 0.98 4.93 -58.80
C TYR A 130 0.05 4.11 -59.72
N HIS A 131 -1.05 3.57 -59.18
CA HIS A 131 -2.04 2.85 -59.96
C HIS A 131 -2.72 3.73 -61.01
N ALA A 132 -3.11 4.96 -60.65
CA ALA A 132 -3.72 5.91 -61.60
C ALA A 132 -2.77 6.29 -62.75
N ALA A 133 -1.48 6.50 -62.46
CA ALA A 133 -0.47 6.80 -63.47
C ALA A 133 -0.22 5.60 -64.41
N ARG A 134 -0.21 4.39 -63.85
CA ARG A 134 -0.09 3.15 -64.63
C ARG A 134 -1.30 2.91 -65.53
N ASP A 135 -2.51 3.21 -65.06
CA ASP A 135 -3.73 3.11 -65.88
C ASP A 135 -3.73 4.10 -67.04
N LEU A 136 -3.29 5.34 -66.81
CA LEU A 136 -3.10 6.34 -67.87
C LEU A 136 -2.05 5.89 -68.89
N HIS A 137 -0.94 5.33 -68.42
CA HIS A 137 0.12 4.78 -69.27
C HIS A 137 -0.41 3.65 -70.18
N ASN A 138 -1.16 2.71 -69.61
CA ASN A 138 -1.80 1.63 -70.36
C ASN A 138 -2.79 2.16 -71.41
N ARG A 139 -3.60 3.17 -71.05
CA ARG A 139 -4.52 3.82 -71.99
C ARG A 139 -3.81 4.57 -73.12
N ALA A 140 -2.59 5.06 -72.88
CA ALA A 140 -1.76 5.73 -73.88
C ALA A 140 -1.03 4.74 -74.81
N GLY A 141 -1.09 3.42 -74.56
CA GLY A 141 -0.44 2.40 -75.39
C GLY A 141 1.08 2.40 -75.29
N LEU A 142 1.64 2.92 -74.20
CA LEU A 142 3.08 3.08 -73.99
C LEU A 142 3.75 1.86 -73.35
N ASP A 143 3.03 0.76 -73.23
CA ASP A 143 3.37 -0.47 -72.51
C ASP A 143 4.69 -1.12 -72.99
N HIS A 144 5.14 -0.75 -74.18
CA HIS A 144 6.33 -1.28 -74.84
C HIS A 144 7.58 -0.39 -74.64
N GLU A 145 7.41 0.86 -74.19
CA GLU A 145 8.48 1.87 -74.12
C GLU A 145 9.00 2.15 -72.70
N LEU A 146 8.17 1.96 -71.66
CA LEU A 146 8.56 2.17 -70.26
C LEU A 146 8.13 0.97 -69.40
N ARG A 147 9.12 0.28 -68.81
CA ARG A 147 8.83 -0.78 -67.82
C ARG A 147 8.50 -0.17 -66.46
N TRP A 148 7.30 -0.49 -65.95
CA TRP A 148 6.87 -0.11 -64.61
C TRP A 148 7.37 -1.11 -63.56
N PRO A 149 8.01 -0.67 -62.47
CA PRO A 149 8.47 -1.55 -61.39
C PRO A 149 7.28 -2.21 -60.68
N ALA A 150 7.44 -3.44 -60.18
CA ALA A 150 6.37 -4.14 -59.46
C ALA A 150 6.04 -3.43 -58.13
N PRO A 151 4.77 -3.40 -57.69
CA PRO A 151 4.37 -2.79 -56.42
C PRO A 151 4.78 -3.73 -55.27
N ASP A 152 5.99 -3.60 -54.74
CA ASP A 152 6.49 -4.44 -53.63
C ASP A 152 6.51 -3.73 -52.26
N GLY A 153 6.10 -2.47 -52.20
CA GLY A 153 6.23 -1.62 -51.00
C GLY A 153 5.17 -1.80 -49.90
N GLN A 154 4.60 -2.99 -49.69
CA GLN A 154 3.72 -3.17 -48.52
C GLN A 154 4.56 -3.18 -47.24
N ILE A 155 4.44 -2.12 -46.44
CA ILE A 155 5.05 -2.05 -45.10
C ILE A 155 4.39 -3.15 -44.25
N PRO A 156 5.14 -4.13 -43.71
CA PRO A 156 4.56 -5.16 -42.87
C PRO A 156 4.04 -4.54 -41.56
N ILE A 157 2.71 -4.43 -41.44
CA ILE A 157 2.04 -3.93 -40.24
C ILE A 157 2.08 -5.02 -39.15
N LYS A 158 3.19 -5.12 -38.43
CA LYS A 158 3.30 -5.91 -37.18
C LYS A 158 3.42 -5.05 -35.93
N ILE A 159 3.13 -3.75 -36.05
CA ILE A 159 3.25 -2.79 -34.96
C ILE A 159 2.01 -2.82 -34.04
N SER A 160 0.84 -3.27 -34.53
CA SER A 160 -0.43 -3.15 -33.79
C SER A 160 -0.47 -3.94 -32.48
N ASP A 161 -0.23 -5.25 -32.51
CA ASP A 161 -0.63 -6.11 -31.39
C ASP A 161 0.29 -5.94 -30.19
N ARG A 162 1.60 -5.81 -30.44
CA ARG A 162 2.60 -5.61 -29.38
C ARG A 162 2.56 -4.22 -28.76
N MET A 163 2.24 -3.18 -29.55
CA MET A 163 2.09 -1.84 -28.99
C MET A 163 0.75 -1.64 -28.29
N ASN A 164 -0.34 -2.25 -28.78
CA ASN A 164 -1.63 -2.24 -28.10
C ASN A 164 -1.54 -2.95 -26.74
N SER A 165 -0.86 -4.10 -26.66
CA SER A 165 -0.65 -4.78 -25.38
C SER A 165 0.15 -3.93 -24.38
N LEU A 166 1.18 -3.21 -24.86
CA LEU A 166 1.99 -2.29 -24.05
C LEU A 166 1.17 -1.09 -23.56
N ARG A 167 0.30 -0.54 -24.42
CA ARG A 167 -0.63 0.54 -24.06
C ARG A 167 -1.61 0.09 -22.97
N ASP A 168 -2.19 -1.09 -23.12
CA ASP A 168 -3.13 -1.64 -22.15
C ASP A 168 -2.46 -1.95 -20.80
N GLU A 169 -1.21 -2.45 -20.82
CA GLU A 169 -0.41 -2.69 -19.62
C GLU A 169 -0.06 -1.39 -18.89
N LEU A 170 0.29 -0.33 -19.63
CA LEU A 170 0.55 0.99 -19.07
C LEU A 170 -0.72 1.62 -18.47
N VAL A 171 -1.85 1.55 -19.15
CA VAL A 171 -3.13 2.05 -18.62
C VAL A 171 -3.53 1.31 -17.36
N ARG A 172 -3.35 -0.02 -17.32
CA ARG A 172 -3.59 -0.83 -16.12
C ARG A 172 -2.67 -0.43 -14.98
N THR A 173 -1.40 -0.18 -15.28
CA THR A 173 -0.39 0.23 -14.29
C THR A 173 -0.73 1.60 -13.70
N ILE A 174 -1.12 2.58 -14.52
CA ILE A 174 -1.54 3.92 -14.06
C ILE A 174 -2.73 3.83 -13.10
N ARG A 175 -3.78 3.09 -13.47
CA ARG A 175 -4.97 2.88 -12.60
C ARG A 175 -4.58 2.24 -11.26
N LEU A 176 -3.69 1.26 -11.30
CA LEU A 176 -3.23 0.57 -10.10
C LEU A 176 -2.44 1.50 -9.17
N TYR A 177 -1.71 2.48 -9.71
CA TYR A 177 -1.06 3.52 -8.91
C TYR A 177 -2.04 4.58 -8.39
N GLU A 178 -3.05 4.96 -9.17
CA GLU A 178 -4.12 5.87 -8.73
C GLU A 178 -4.92 5.27 -7.57
N ASP A 179 -5.23 3.98 -7.61
CA ASP A 179 -5.94 3.27 -6.54
C ASP A 179 -5.09 3.10 -5.26
N ARG A 180 -3.75 3.11 -5.39
CA ARG A 180 -2.80 3.05 -4.26
C ARG A 180 -2.63 4.39 -3.54
N LEU A 181 -2.89 5.51 -4.21
CA LEU A 181 -2.75 6.86 -3.61
C LEU A 181 -3.63 7.04 -2.35
N PRO A 182 -4.94 6.70 -2.37
CA PRO A 182 -5.78 6.75 -1.17
C PRO A 182 -5.33 5.78 -0.07
N GLN A 183 -4.89 4.57 -0.44
CA GLN A 183 -4.44 3.55 0.51
C GLN A 183 -3.17 3.98 1.26
N SER A 184 -2.26 4.70 0.58
CA SER A 184 -1.03 5.21 1.18
C SER A 184 -1.22 6.20 2.33
N GLN A 185 -2.43 6.75 2.52
CA GLN A 185 -2.75 7.74 3.56
C GLN A 185 -2.94 7.13 4.96
N SER A 186 -2.90 5.79 5.08
CA SER A 186 -3.02 5.08 6.36
C SER A 186 -1.79 4.19 6.62
N LEU A 187 -1.45 4.00 7.89
CA LEU A 187 -0.38 3.08 8.34
C LEU A 187 -0.58 1.65 7.82
N GLU A 188 -1.83 1.20 7.78
CA GLU A 188 -2.19 -0.14 7.34
C GLU A 188 -2.15 -0.26 5.81
N GLY A 189 -2.58 0.77 5.08
CA GLY A 189 -2.48 0.80 3.62
C GLY A 189 -1.04 0.93 3.11
N LEU A 190 -0.13 1.59 3.84
CA LEU A 190 1.30 1.58 3.51
C LEU A 190 1.91 0.16 3.62
N ARG A 191 1.57 -0.61 4.67
CA ARG A 191 2.01 -2.01 4.79
C ARG A 191 1.47 -2.90 3.67
N ILE A 192 0.21 -2.70 3.28
CA ILE A 192 -0.41 -3.41 2.16
C ILE A 192 0.32 -3.06 0.85
N ILE A 193 0.66 -1.78 0.63
CA ILE A 193 1.41 -1.34 -0.56
C ILE A 193 2.83 -1.93 -0.58
N GLU A 194 3.54 -1.94 0.55
CA GLU A 194 4.86 -2.56 0.67
C GLU A 194 4.81 -4.06 0.34
N GLN A 195 3.82 -4.78 0.89
CA GLN A 195 3.59 -6.20 0.55
C GLN A 195 3.29 -6.38 -0.94
N GLN A 196 2.43 -5.55 -1.53
CA GLN A 196 2.12 -5.63 -2.95
C GLN A 196 3.31 -5.25 -3.85
N GLN A 197 4.19 -4.34 -3.41
CA GLN A 197 5.43 -4.02 -4.13
C GLN A 197 6.39 -5.20 -4.09
N GLU A 198 6.58 -5.84 -2.94
CA GLU A 198 7.38 -7.06 -2.86
C GLU A 198 6.81 -8.18 -3.73
N GLU A 199 5.49 -8.33 -3.75
CA GLU A 199 4.80 -9.34 -4.55
C GLU A 199 4.90 -9.04 -6.05
N LEU A 200 4.74 -7.78 -6.45
CA LEU A 200 4.98 -7.35 -7.82
C LEU A 200 6.43 -7.55 -8.23
N VAL A 201 7.42 -7.18 -7.42
CA VAL A 201 8.85 -7.41 -7.74
C VAL A 201 9.18 -8.89 -7.86
N ARG A 202 8.54 -9.76 -7.04
CA ARG A 202 8.68 -11.22 -7.14
C ARG A 202 8.01 -11.80 -8.39
N ASN A 203 6.83 -11.28 -8.77
CA ASN A 203 6.04 -11.80 -9.88
C ASN A 203 6.42 -11.20 -11.24
N SER A 204 6.95 -9.97 -11.25
CA SER A 204 7.44 -9.26 -12.45
C SER A 204 8.88 -9.67 -12.77
N GLY A 205 9.05 -10.97 -13.07
CA GLY A 205 10.29 -11.50 -13.61
C GLY A 205 10.65 -10.82 -14.94
N ARG A 206 11.82 -10.18 -14.98
CA ARG A 206 12.60 -9.70 -16.15
C ARG A 206 11.95 -8.76 -17.19
N GLY A 207 10.63 -8.73 -17.36
CA GLY A 207 9.93 -7.91 -18.36
C GLY A 207 9.57 -6.50 -17.90
N PHE A 208 9.51 -6.26 -16.59
CA PHE A 208 9.20 -4.96 -15.99
C PHE A 208 10.46 -4.12 -15.65
N ARG A 209 11.66 -4.73 -15.70
CA ARG A 209 12.94 -4.00 -15.65
C ARG A 209 13.33 -3.56 -17.05
#